data_AF-A0A968TXF5-F1
#
_entry.id   AF-A0A968TXF5-F1
#
_cell.length_a   1.000
_cell.length_b   1.000
_cell.length_c   1.000
_cell.angle_alpha   90.00
_cell.angle_beta   90.00
_cell.angle_gamma   90.00
#
_symmetry.space_group_name_H-M   'P 1'
#
loop_
_entity.id
_entity.type
_entity.pdbx_description
1 polymer ?
#
loop_
_entity_poly.entity_id
_entity_poly.type
_entity_poly.pdbx_seq_one_letter_code
_entity_poly.pdbx_strand_id
1 'polypeptide(L)'
;MTSTTALAEIISQIKQHKMLAVDTETVGLGHRARMCGLSLSWRVGAAVYVPILTPADEPRLPIDVVREILGPVLADPTIAKCGHNLKYDWLVLRHAGLELRGIVHDSMIASHLSGFPRPIGI
;
A
#
# COMPACT_ATOMS: atom_id res chain seq x y z
N MET A 1 7.82 -1.31 10.57
CA MET A 1 7.45 -0.26 11.55
C MET A 1 6.34 -0.79 12.45
N THR A 2 6.58 -0.86 13.75
CA THR A 2 5.64 -1.48 14.71
C THR A 2 5.22 -0.54 15.85
N SER A 3 5.62 0.73 15.77
CA SER A 3 5.22 1.77 16.71
C SER A 3 4.09 2.61 16.13
N THR A 4 3.01 2.79 16.91
CA THR A 4 1.85 3.61 16.53
C THR A 4 2.22 5.09 16.43
N THR A 5 3.03 5.59 17.36
CA THR A 5 3.53 6.98 17.34
C THR A 5 4.35 7.23 16.08
N ALA A 6 5.28 6.34 15.77
CA ALA A 6 6.11 6.49 14.57
C ALA A 6 5.27 6.38 13.28
N LEU A 7 4.22 5.55 13.27
CA LEU A 7 3.29 5.48 12.14
C LEU A 7 2.51 6.80 11.97
N ALA A 8 2.05 7.41 13.06
CA ALA A 8 1.36 8.69 13.02
C ALA A 8 2.26 9.84 12.53
N GLU A 9 3.54 9.83 12.89
CA GLU A 9 4.55 10.77 12.37
C GLU A 9 4.75 10.60 10.86
N ILE A 10 4.83 9.36 10.38
CA ILE A 10 4.91 9.07 8.94
C ILE A 10 3.66 9.54 8.22
N ILE A 11 2.46 9.37 8.80
CA ILE A 11 1.22 9.88 8.20
C ILE A 11 1.25 11.40 8.07
N SER A 12 1.80 12.09 9.05
CA SER A 12 1.96 13.54 8.98
C SER A 12 2.89 13.94 7.83
N GLN A 13 3.95 13.17 7.57
CA GLN A 13 4.81 13.37 6.40
C GLN A 13 4.05 13.06 5.10
N ILE A 14 3.37 11.93 4.99
CA ILE A 14 2.61 11.52 3.79
C ILE A 14 1.66 12.64 3.33
N LYS A 15 0.94 13.28 4.28
CA LYS A 15 -0.01 14.36 3.98
C LYS A 15 0.65 15.63 3.38
N GLN A 16 1.96 15.79 3.49
CA GLN A 16 2.70 16.90 2.88
C GLN A 16 3.12 16.62 1.43
N HIS A 17 2.92 15.40 0.94
CA HIS A 17 3.30 14.99 -0.40
C HIS A 17 2.10 14.79 -1.32
N LYS A 18 2.34 14.95 -2.62
CA LYS A 18 1.29 14.92 -3.64
C LYS A 18 0.79 13.51 -3.94
N MET A 19 1.59 12.48 -3.67
CA MET A 19 1.31 11.11 -4.11
C MET A 19 1.87 10.09 -3.12
N LEU A 20 1.14 8.99 -2.96
CA LEU A 20 1.48 7.86 -2.11
C LEU A 20 1.50 6.58 -2.94
N ALA A 21 2.64 5.91 -3.00
CA ALA A 21 2.74 4.55 -3.50
C ALA A 21 2.25 3.57 -2.43
N VAL A 22 1.42 2.61 -2.83
CA VAL A 22 0.80 1.60 -1.96
C VAL A 22 1.04 0.21 -2.55
N ASP A 23 1.41 -0.74 -1.69
CA ASP A 23 1.67 -2.13 -2.06
C ASP A 23 1.33 -3.06 -0.88
N THR A 24 0.63 -4.16 -1.15
CA THR A 24 0.13 -5.10 -0.13
C THR A 24 0.87 -6.42 -0.14
N GLU A 25 1.16 -6.94 1.05
CA GLU A 25 1.72 -8.28 1.22
C GLU A 25 0.62 -9.24 1.67
N THR A 26 0.63 -10.46 1.14
CA THR A 26 -0.42 -11.46 1.43
C THR A 26 0.17 -12.87 1.60
N VAL A 27 -0.53 -13.72 2.36
CA VAL A 27 -0.11 -15.13 2.59
C VAL A 27 -0.38 -16.07 1.40
N GLY A 28 -0.60 -15.53 0.20
CA GLY A 28 -0.91 -16.30 -1.01
C GLY A 28 -1.24 -15.39 -2.19
N LEU A 29 -1.33 -15.97 -3.39
CA LEU A 29 -1.41 -15.20 -4.65
C LEU A 29 -2.83 -14.66 -4.99
N GLY A 30 -3.85 -15.06 -4.23
CA GLY A 30 -5.23 -14.68 -4.49
C GLY A 30 -5.61 -13.39 -3.76
N HIS A 31 -6.39 -12.52 -4.38
CA HIS A 31 -6.87 -11.27 -3.75
C HIS A 31 -7.76 -11.47 -2.50
N ARG A 32 -8.18 -12.70 -2.20
CA ARG A 32 -8.86 -13.12 -0.96
C ARG A 32 -7.89 -13.63 0.12
N ALA A 33 -6.60 -13.71 -0.19
CA ALA A 33 -5.58 -14.11 0.76
C ALA A 33 -5.53 -13.11 1.92
N ARG A 34 -5.13 -13.62 3.09
CA ARG A 34 -5.02 -12.80 4.28
C ARG A 34 -3.86 -11.82 4.12
N MET A 35 -4.13 -10.54 4.32
CA MET A 35 -3.09 -9.50 4.28
C MET A 35 -2.11 -9.70 5.44
N CYS A 36 -0.81 -9.66 5.14
CA CYS A 36 0.26 -9.76 6.13
C CYS A 36 1.04 -8.47 6.34
N GLY A 37 1.01 -7.55 5.40
CA GLY A 37 1.61 -6.23 5.59
C GLY A 37 1.23 -5.24 4.51
N LEU A 38 1.67 -4.00 4.71
CA LEU A 38 1.45 -2.89 3.81
C LEU A 38 2.72 -2.06 3.69
N SER A 39 3.18 -1.84 2.46
CA SER A 39 4.30 -0.98 2.11
C SER A 39 3.78 0.35 1.58
N LEU A 40 4.37 1.46 2.07
CA LEU A 40 3.99 2.82 1.70
C LEU A 40 5.24 3.63 1.35
N SER A 41 5.18 4.43 0.28
CA SER A 41 6.24 5.39 -0.08
C SER A 41 5.64 6.70 -0.59
N TRP A 42 6.07 7.83 -0.01
CA TRP A 42 5.53 9.16 -0.35
C TRP A 42 6.53 10.06 -1.09
N ARG A 43 7.79 9.61 -1.20
CA ARG A 43 8.84 10.25 -2.01
C ARG A 43 9.95 9.24 -2.28
N VAL A 44 10.75 9.52 -3.31
CA VAL A 44 11.94 8.73 -3.65
C VAL A 44 12.87 8.63 -2.43
N GLY A 45 13.32 7.40 -2.15
CA GLY A 45 14.21 7.11 -1.03
C GLY A 45 13.54 7.10 0.35
N ALA A 46 12.21 7.26 0.44
CA ALA A 46 11.48 7.12 1.70
C ALA A 46 10.33 6.12 1.55
N ALA A 47 10.36 5.08 2.37
CA ALA A 47 9.31 4.08 2.44
C ALA A 47 9.20 3.52 3.86
N VAL A 48 8.05 2.95 4.17
CA VAL A 48 7.81 2.21 5.40
C VAL A 48 7.08 0.91 5.09
N TYR A 49 7.48 -0.15 5.77
CA TYR A 49 6.72 -1.40 5.83
C TYR A 49 5.96 -1.49 7.16
N VAL A 50 4.67 -1.83 7.11
CA VAL A 50 3.79 -2.00 8.26
C VAL A 50 3.40 -3.49 8.35
N PRO A 51 4.06 -4.29 9.23
CA PRO A 51 3.70 -5.68 9.45
C PRO A 51 2.38 -5.81 10.24
N ILE A 52 1.50 -6.68 9.77
CA ILE A 52 0.14 -6.89 10.31
C ILE A 52 -0.07 -8.34 10.75
N LEU A 53 0.43 -9.29 9.96
CA LEU A 53 0.45 -10.70 10.29
C LEU A 53 1.88 -11.22 10.11
N THR A 54 2.46 -11.64 11.22
CA THR A 54 3.80 -12.20 11.34
C THR A 54 3.73 -13.48 12.18
N PRO A 55 4.80 -14.31 12.19
CA PRO A 55 5.02 -15.31 13.23
C PRO A 55 4.80 -14.77 14.65
N ALA A 56 4.48 -15.64 15.61
CA ALA A 56 3.98 -15.24 16.93
C ALA A 56 4.97 -14.39 17.76
N ASP A 57 6.25 -14.56 17.52
CA ASP A 57 7.40 -13.93 18.18
C ASP A 57 7.90 -12.68 17.44
N GLU A 58 7.32 -12.35 16.29
CA GLU A 58 7.74 -11.20 15.49
C GLU A 58 6.84 -9.97 15.71
N PRO A 59 7.44 -8.76 15.82
CA PRO A 59 6.69 -7.52 15.99
C PRO A 59 5.67 -7.26 14.86
N ARG A 60 4.45 -6.85 15.23
CA ARG A 60 3.39 -6.44 14.30
C ARG A 60 2.46 -5.39 14.90
N LEU A 61 1.72 -4.68 14.04
CA LEU A 61 0.58 -3.87 14.45
C LEU A 61 -0.74 -4.65 14.29
N PRO A 62 -1.66 -4.59 15.27
CA PRO A 62 -3.00 -5.14 15.08
C PRO A 62 -3.70 -4.46 13.90
N ILE A 63 -4.44 -5.25 13.10
CA ILE A 63 -5.14 -4.72 11.91
C ILE A 63 -6.08 -3.55 12.26
N ASP A 64 -6.71 -3.56 13.43
CA ASP A 64 -7.61 -2.47 13.84
C ASP A 64 -6.88 -1.16 14.09
N VAL A 65 -5.66 -1.21 14.64
CA VAL A 65 -4.78 -0.04 14.79
C VAL A 65 -4.37 0.49 13.42
N VAL A 66 -4.07 -0.41 12.47
CA VAL A 66 -3.76 -0.01 11.09
C VAL A 66 -4.97 0.63 10.41
N ARG A 67 -6.18 0.10 10.61
CA ARG A 67 -7.43 0.70 10.10
C ARG A 67 -7.66 2.10 10.66
N GLU A 68 -7.46 2.28 11.95
CA GLU A 68 -7.63 3.58 12.61
C GLU A 68 -6.63 4.63 12.08
N ILE A 69 -5.35 4.27 11.96
CA ILE A 69 -4.29 5.22 11.61
C ILE A 69 -4.18 5.45 10.09
N LEU A 70 -4.19 4.38 9.28
CA LEU A 70 -3.98 4.46 7.83
C LEU A 70 -5.28 4.57 7.03
N GLY A 71 -6.39 4.06 7.55
CA GLY A 71 -7.69 4.05 6.86
C GLY A 71 -8.09 5.43 6.32
N PRO A 72 -8.04 6.51 7.11
CA PRO A 72 -8.37 7.85 6.64
C PRO A 72 -7.51 8.32 5.46
N VAL A 73 -6.21 8.01 5.46
CA VAL A 73 -5.28 8.42 4.39
C VAL A 73 -5.50 7.62 3.11
N LEU A 74 -5.74 6.32 3.22
CA LEU A 74 -6.04 5.44 2.09
C LEU A 74 -7.39 5.81 1.45
N ALA A 75 -8.39 6.17 2.27
CA ALA A 75 -9.74 6.49 1.82
C ALA A 75 -9.90 7.94 1.30
N ASP A 76 -8.93 8.83 1.54
CA ASP A 76 -8.99 10.23 1.09
C ASP A 76 -8.75 10.34 -0.42
N PRO A 77 -9.74 10.72 -1.25
CA PRO A 77 -9.53 10.84 -2.69
C PRO A 77 -8.63 12.00 -3.10
N THR A 78 -8.36 12.96 -2.19
CA THR A 78 -7.51 14.13 -2.49
C THR A 78 -6.01 13.82 -2.43
N ILE A 79 -5.64 12.75 -1.72
CA ILE A 79 -4.29 12.21 -1.71
C ILE A 79 -4.17 11.25 -2.89
N ALA A 80 -3.36 11.55 -3.90
CA ALA A 80 -3.19 10.67 -5.05
C ALA A 80 -2.46 9.37 -4.68
N LYS A 81 -2.92 8.25 -5.21
CA LYS A 81 -2.37 6.91 -5.01
C LYS A 81 -1.75 6.38 -6.30
N CYS A 82 -0.61 5.72 -6.16
CA CYS A 82 0.02 4.97 -7.22
C CYS A 82 0.50 3.59 -6.75
N GLY A 83 0.87 2.72 -7.68
CA GLY A 83 1.37 1.38 -7.38
C GLY A 83 1.58 0.55 -8.65
N HIS A 84 1.66 -0.76 -8.50
CA HIS A 84 1.86 -1.71 -9.60
C HIS A 84 0.77 -2.78 -9.54
N ASN A 85 -0.05 -2.92 -10.59
CA ASN A 85 -1.19 -3.85 -10.57
C ASN A 85 -2.15 -3.59 -9.39
N LEU A 86 -2.45 -2.32 -9.12
CA LEU A 86 -3.20 -1.83 -7.96
C LEU A 86 -4.62 -2.42 -7.83
N LYS A 87 -5.17 -3.01 -8.89
CA LYS A 87 -6.42 -3.78 -8.80
C LYS A 87 -6.31 -4.88 -7.74
N TYR A 88 -5.15 -5.52 -7.63
CA TYR A 88 -4.89 -6.55 -6.62
C TYR A 88 -4.95 -5.96 -5.21
N ASP A 89 -4.13 -4.93 -4.96
CA ASP A 89 -4.03 -4.25 -3.66
C ASP A 89 -5.37 -3.66 -3.23
N TRP A 90 -6.10 -3.05 -4.16
CA TRP A 90 -7.43 -2.51 -3.92
C TRP A 90 -8.40 -3.58 -3.39
N LEU A 91 -8.38 -4.79 -3.97
CA LEU A 91 -9.21 -5.91 -3.50
C LEU A 91 -8.74 -6.45 -2.15
N VAL A 92 -7.42 -6.58 -1.93
CA VAL A 92 -6.85 -7.04 -0.66
C VAL A 92 -7.20 -6.09 0.47
N LEU A 93 -6.99 -4.79 0.27
CA LEU A 93 -7.33 -3.74 1.24
C LEU A 93 -8.82 -3.77 1.57
N ARG A 94 -9.68 -3.88 0.55
CA ARG A 94 -11.13 -3.94 0.73
C ARG A 94 -11.55 -5.14 1.58
N HIS A 95 -10.96 -6.32 1.36
CA HIS A 95 -11.19 -7.49 2.21
C HIS A 95 -10.67 -7.31 3.64
N ALA A 96 -9.60 -6.53 3.81
CA ALA A 96 -9.08 -6.16 5.11
C ALA A 96 -9.86 -4.99 5.76
N GLY A 97 -10.95 -4.49 5.18
CA GLY A 97 -11.74 -3.39 5.74
C GLY A 97 -11.09 -2.02 5.58
N LEU A 98 -10.17 -1.88 4.62
CA LEU A 98 -9.52 -0.62 4.25
C LEU A 98 -10.01 -0.20 2.86
N GLU A 99 -10.52 1.02 2.74
CA GLU A 99 -10.93 1.58 1.45
C GLU A 99 -9.74 2.30 0.81
N LEU A 100 -9.42 1.99 -0.44
CA LEU A 100 -8.40 2.69 -1.23
C LEU A 100 -9.08 3.57 -2.29
N ARG A 101 -8.93 4.90 -2.16
CA ARG A 101 -9.44 5.91 -3.11
C ARG A 101 -8.31 6.77 -3.64
N GLY A 102 -8.60 7.57 -4.67
CA GLY A 102 -7.63 8.50 -5.25
C GLY A 102 -6.56 7.82 -6.10
N ILE A 103 -6.82 6.63 -6.66
CA ILE A 103 -5.90 5.95 -7.58
C ILE A 103 -5.77 6.78 -8.86
N VAL A 104 -4.56 7.27 -9.15
CA VAL A 104 -4.28 8.08 -10.34
C VAL A 104 -3.23 7.47 -11.26
N HIS A 105 -2.48 6.47 -10.79
CA HIS A 105 -1.41 5.87 -11.59
C HIS A 105 -1.19 4.39 -11.23
N ASP A 106 -1.11 3.53 -12.25
CA ASP A 106 -0.67 2.14 -12.13
C ASP A 106 0.48 1.93 -13.10
N SER A 107 1.66 1.60 -12.57
CA SER A 107 2.89 1.47 -13.36
C SER A 107 2.83 0.33 -14.38
N MET A 108 2.07 -0.74 -14.11
CA MET A 108 1.87 -1.83 -15.06
C MET A 108 1.07 -1.34 -16.28
N ILE A 109 -0.01 -0.60 -16.03
CA ILE A 109 -0.85 -0.03 -17.09
C ILE A 109 -0.09 1.06 -17.85
N ALA A 110 0.63 1.93 -17.13
CA ALA A 110 1.44 2.97 -17.73
C ALA A 110 2.48 2.37 -18.67
N SER A 111 3.24 1.36 -18.23
CA SER A 111 4.21 0.65 -19.06
C SER A 111 3.55 0.02 -20.30
N HIS A 112 2.40 -0.65 -20.13
CA HIS A 112 1.66 -1.26 -21.22
C HIS A 112 1.23 -0.24 -22.29
N LEU A 113 0.76 0.94 -21.88
CA LEU A 113 0.30 2.00 -22.77
C LEU A 113 1.43 2.85 -23.36
N SER A 114 2.63 2.80 -22.78
CA SER A 114 3.78 3.62 -23.20
C SER A 114 4.32 3.26 -24.59
N GLY A 115 3.92 2.12 -25.15
CA GLY A 115 4.42 1.65 -26.46
C GLY A 115 5.89 1.19 -26.44
N PHE A 116 6.50 1.01 -25.25
CA PHE A 116 7.82 0.42 -25.15
C PHE A 116 7.77 -1.00 -25.74
N PRO A 117 8.67 -1.35 -26.68
CA PRO A 117 8.72 -2.70 -27.22
C PRO A 117 8.98 -3.65 -26.05
N ARG A 118 8.09 -4.64 -25.87
CA ARG A 118 8.39 -5.75 -24.97
C ARG A 118 9.65 -6.41 -25.50
N PRO A 119 10.70 -6.64 -24.69
CA PRO A 119 11.75 -7.54 -25.09
C PRO A 119 11.07 -8.87 -25.43
N ILE A 120 11.09 -9.21 -26.72
CA ILE A 120 10.83 -10.55 -27.21
C ILE A 120 11.82 -11.43 -26.45
N GLY A 121 11.30 -12.40 -25.69
CA GLY A 121 12.03 -13.10 -24.64
C GLY A 121 13.44 -13.53 -25.02
N ILE A 122 14.35 -13.46 -24.04
CA ILE A 122 15.49 -14.37 -23.92
C ILE A 122 15.01 -15.68 -23.32
#